data_AF-A0A4Q4HZB3-F1
#
_entry.id   AF-A0A4Q4HZB3-F1
#
_cell.length_a   1.000
_cell.length_b   1.000
_cell.length_c   1.000
_cell.angle_alpha   90.00
_cell.angle_beta   90.00
_cell.angle_gamma   90.00
#
_symmetry.space_group_name_H-M   'P 1'
#
loop_
_entity.id
_entity.type
_entity.pdbx_description
1 polymer ?
#
loop_
_entity_poly.entity_id
_entity_poly.type
_entity_poly.pdbx_seq_one_letter_code
_entity_poly.pdbx_strand_id
1 'polypeptide(L)' 'VPREEATVLESFLEEHGGWKSFLWTPPYEWRQIKVTCAKWSSQVSMLRVEFSAEFKQVVN' A
#
# COMPACT_ATOMS: atom_id res chain seq x y z
N VAL A 1 -7.27 -5.19 6.10
CA VAL A 1 -8.40 -4.40 5.54
C VAL A 1 -9.66 -5.26 5.58
N PRO A 2 -10.86 -4.73 5.89
CA PRO A 2 -12.11 -5.47 5.72
C PRO A 2 -12.22 -6.04 4.30
N ARG A 3 -12.83 -7.22 4.14
CA ARG A 3 -12.86 -7.91 2.85
C ARG A 3 -13.54 -7.10 1.75
N GLU A 4 -14.59 -6.37 2.10
CA GLU A 4 -15.36 -5.48 1.25
C GLU A 4 -14.55 -4.29 0.72
N GLU A 5 -13.54 -3.84 1.47
CA GLU A 5 -12.67 -2.72 1.09
C GLU A 5 -11.39 -3.19 0.37
N ALA A 6 -11.09 -4.49 0.39
CA ALA A 6 -9.85 -5.03 -0.15
C ALA A 6 -9.66 -4.71 -1.63
N THR A 7 -10.74 -4.74 -2.43
CA THR A 7 -10.70 -4.42 -3.86
C THR A 7 -10.24 -2.98 -4.11
N VAL A 8 -10.66 -2.04 -3.27
CA VAL A 8 -10.27 -0.63 -3.39
C VAL A 8 -8.77 -0.46 -3.14
N LEU A 9 -8.24 -1.13 -2.12
CA LEU A 9 -6.81 -1.08 -1.83
C LEU A 9 -5.98 -1.79 -2.90
N GLU A 10 -6.45 -2.94 -3.40
CA GLU A 10 -5.80 -3.67 -4.48
C GLU A 10 -5.69 -2.80 -5.74
N SER A 11 -6.79 -2.20 -6.20
CA SER A 11 -6.78 -1.30 -7.36
C SER A 11 -5.90 -0.06 -7.15
N PHE A 12 -5.84 0.48 -5.93
CA PHE A 12 -4.93 1.58 -5.62
C PHE A 12 -3.46 1.17 -5.79
N LEU A 13 -3.09 -0.01 -5.28
CA LEU A 13 -1.72 -0.53 -5.39
C LEU A 13 -1.38 -0.88 -6.85
N GLU A 14 -2.34 -1.42 -7.63
CA GLU A 14 -2.18 -1.67 -9.06
C GLU A 14 -1.93 -0.39 -9.87
N GLU A 15 -2.72 0.67 -9.64
CA GLU A 15 -2.54 1.96 -10.31
C GLU A 15 -1.15 2.56 -10.01
N HIS A 16 -0.65 2.33 -8.80
CA HIS A 16 0.62 2.87 -8.33
C HIS A 16 1.81 1.91 -8.47
N GLY A 17 1.58 0.71 -9.02
CA GLY A 17 2.53 -0.40 -9.08
C GLY A 17 3.85 -0.03 -9.74
N GLY A 18 4.84 0.30 -8.91
CA GLY A 18 6.26 0.45 -9.25
C GLY A 18 6.72 1.78 -9.83
N TRP A 19 5.85 2.56 -10.46
CA TRP A 19 6.26 3.79 -11.19
C TRP A 19 5.69 5.08 -10.61
N LYS A 20 4.47 5.04 -10.08
CA LYS A 20 3.78 6.23 -9.56
C LYS A 20 4.00 6.33 -8.06
N SER A 21 4.69 7.38 -7.65
CA SER A 21 4.90 7.67 -6.23
C SER A 21 3.63 8.22 -5.60
N PHE A 22 3.35 7.82 -4.37
CA PHE A 22 2.26 8.35 -3.56
C PHE A 22 2.76 8.78 -2.17
N LEU A 23 1.93 9.52 -1.47
CA LEU A 23 2.23 9.98 -0.12
C LEU A 23 1.78 8.94 0.90
N TRP A 24 2.65 8.61 1.84
CA TRP A 24 2.38 7.62 2.88
C TRP A 24 2.86 8.14 4.24
N THR A 25 2.05 7.91 5.27
CA THR A 25 2.42 8.22 6.66
C THR A 25 2.68 6.90 7.37
N PRO A 26 3.94 6.62 7.77
CA PRO A 26 4.27 5.41 8.48
C PRO A 26 3.51 5.33 9.81
N PRO A 27 3.11 4.12 10.26
CA PRO A 27 2.60 3.95 11.61
C PRO A 27 3.59 4.51 12.63
N TYR A 28 3.09 5.21 13.65
CA TYR A 28 3.90 5.82 14.71
C TYR A 28 4.80 6.98 14.28
N GLU A 29 4.73 7.40 13.01
CA GLU A 29 5.35 8.63 12.54
C GLU A 29 4.30 9.71 12.26
N TRP A 30 4.74 10.96 12.30
CA TRP A 30 3.90 12.13 12.06
C TRP A 30 4.17 12.78 10.70
N ARG A 31 5.27 12.39 10.04
CA ARG A 31 5.68 12.96 8.76
C ARG A 31 5.18 12.08 7.63
N GLN A 32 4.56 12.72 6.66
CA GLN A 32 4.21 12.08 5.41
C GLN A 32 5.45 12.02 4.52
N ILE A 33 5.76 10.85 3.98
CA ILE A 33 6.87 10.61 3.07
C ILE A 33 6.35 10.22 1.68
N LYS A 34 7.15 10.51 0.66
CA LYS A 34 6.86 10.08 -0.71
C LYS A 34 7.46 8.70 -0.93
N VAL A 35 6.65 7.73 -1.32
CA VAL A 35 7.08 6.34 -1.52
C VAL A 35 6.62 5.79 -2.86
N THR A 36 7.29 4.74 -3.33
CA THR A 36 6.81 3.86 -4.39
C THR A 36 6.59 2.46 -3.83
N CYS A 37 5.60 1.75 -4.38
CA CYS A 37 5.31 0.36 -4.06
C CYS A 37 5.42 -0.48 -5.34
N ALA A 38 6.49 -1.24 -5.49
CA ALA A 38 6.71 -2.06 -6.69
C ALA A 38 6.15 -3.48 -6.59
N LYS A 39 5.95 -3.96 -5.36
CA LYS A 39 5.45 -5.30 -5.09
C LYS A 39 4.65 -5.31 -3.80
N TRP A 40 3.57 -6.09 -3.82
CA TRP A 40 2.77 -6.41 -2.66
C TRP A 40 2.22 -7.83 -2.80
N SER A 41 1.69 -8.35 -1.71
CA SER A 41 0.95 -9.60 -1.67
C SER A 41 -0.29 -9.41 -0.80
N SER A 42 -1.36 -10.10 -1.15
CA SER A 42 -2.60 -10.10 -0.38
C SER A 42 -2.94 -11.53 0.05
N GLN A 43 -3.33 -11.68 1.32
CA GLN A 43 -3.79 -12.93 1.90
C GLN A 43 -5.24 -12.76 2.37
N VAL A 44 -6.14 -13.51 1.75
CA VAL A 44 -7.57 -13.42 2.02
C VAL A 44 -7.95 -14.36 3.15
N SER A 45 -8.56 -13.82 4.20
CA SER A 45 -9.21 -14.58 5.28
C SER A 45 -10.73 -14.42 5.21
N MET A 46 -11.45 -15.01 6.18
CA MET A 46 -12.92 -14.99 6.21
C MET A 46 -13.50 -13.57 6.25
N LEU A 47 -12.91 -12.67 7.05
CA LEU A 47 -13.44 -11.31 7.28
C LEU A 47 -12.49 -10.19 6.84
N ARG A 48 -11.20 -10.50 6.64
CA ARG A 48 -10.17 -9.49 6.35
C ARG A 48 -9.25 -9.97 5.24
N VAL A 49 -8.66 -9.02 4.54
CA VAL A 49 -7.51 -9.25 3.67
C VAL A 49 -6.30 -8.59 4.30
N GLU A 50 -5.24 -9.35 4.46
CA GLU A 50 -3.94 -8.87 4.90
C GLU A 50 -3.09 -8.52 3.69
N PHE A 51 -2.53 -7.31 3.69
CA PHE A 51 -1.66 -6.83 2.63
C PHE A 51 -0.25 -6.67 3.18
N SER A 52 0.72 -7.26 2.49
CA SER A 52 2.14 -7.05 2.74
C SER A 52 2.75 -6.35 1.53
N ALA A 53 3.20 -5.11 1.72
CA ALA A 53 3.76 -4.27 0.66
C ALA A 53 5.13 -3.73 1.08
N GLU A 54 6.05 -3.63 0.12
CA GLU A 54 7.37 -3.03 0.36
C GLU A 54 7.43 -1.63 -0.25
N PHE A 55 7.55 -0.63 0.62
CA PHE A 55 7.66 0.77 0.22
C PHE A 55 9.11 1.23 0.17
N LYS A 56 9.47 1.88 -0.95
CA LYS A 56 10.76 2.56 -1.11
C LYS A 56 10.53 4.06 -1.07
N GLN A 57 11.22 4.75 -0.18
CA GLN A 57 11.16 6.20 -0.13
C GLN A 57 11.81 6.81 -1.37
N VAL A 58 11.13 7.78 -1.97
CA VAL A 58 11.68 8.60 -3.05
C VAL A 58 12.35 9.80 -2.40
N VAL A 59 13.67 9.87 -2.54
CA VAL A 59 14.47 11.04 -2.15
C VAL A 59 14.64 11.88 -3.41
N ASN A 60 14.24 13.15 -3.35
CA ASN A 60 14.41 14.10 -4.44
C ASN A 60 15.55 15.05 -4.12
#